data_AF-A0A939H4L4-F1
#
_entry.id   AF-A0A939H4L4-F1
#
_cell.length_a   1.000
_cell.length_b   1.000
_cell.length_c   1.000
_cell.angle_alpha   90.00
_cell.angle_beta   90.00
_cell.angle_gamma   90.00
#
_symmetry.space_group_name_H-M   'P 1'
#
loop_
_entity.id
_entity.type
_entity.pdbx_description
1 polymer ?
#
loop_
_entity_poly.entity_id
_entity_poly.type
_entity_poly.pdbx_seq_one_letter_code
_entity_poly.pdbx_strand_id
1 'polypeptide(L)'
;MTVDKLNLQLLTLYVSQYQRHINRVIVVVLVLYLLALSADLIWRIIPEPQPSSQNISEQNGNRPSVKAGSTSSSAILRSLQQLNLFGDAVQVEVQEQDVVQDAPETSLNLVLAGVVASSSPEFGAAIIESKGTQYTYGVGDDIEGTKATLKQVNTDRVIIRNRGRDETLMLEGIDFDNENRNGPRTRDTVQAPVEPRKPNRSKPNKASKLAPVSKTEKPRLSQESIAATQKLRGSPDSFIDFISIAPQRENNTTVGYRVSPGKDPALFNAVGLKRGDVIKQINGLDVTDPSQTIEALGVLRKADTIELTISRKDETLSLFLELPEASDS
;
A
#
# COMPACT_ATOMS: atom_id res chain seq x y z
N MET A 1 81.61 -20.86 -50.67
CA MET A 1 81.98 -22.25 -50.30
C MET A 1 80.74 -22.91 -49.75
N THR A 2 80.32 -24.00 -50.39
CA THR A 2 79.39 -25.05 -49.92
C THR A 2 78.24 -24.62 -49.02
N VAL A 3 77.09 -24.38 -49.65
CA VAL A 3 75.78 -24.44 -48.99
C VAL A 3 75.60 -25.89 -48.53
N ASP A 4 75.60 -26.11 -47.22
CA ASP A 4 75.25 -27.40 -46.64
C ASP A 4 73.88 -27.80 -47.17
N LYS A 5 73.87 -28.82 -48.04
CA LYS A 5 72.64 -29.45 -48.49
C LYS A 5 72.04 -30.13 -47.27
N LEU A 6 71.15 -29.42 -46.55
CA LEU A 6 70.34 -30.02 -45.50
C LEU A 6 69.71 -31.28 -46.06
N ASN A 7 70.08 -32.40 -45.49
CA ASN A 7 69.62 -33.70 -45.93
C ASN A 7 68.16 -33.87 -45.48
N LEU A 8 67.23 -33.35 -46.29
CA LEU A 8 65.78 -33.40 -46.02
C LEU A 8 65.30 -34.84 -45.79
N GLN A 9 65.95 -35.85 -46.38
CA GLN A 9 65.58 -37.25 -46.21
C GLN A 9 66.00 -37.84 -44.85
N LEU A 10 67.08 -37.35 -44.24
CA LEU A 10 67.43 -37.71 -42.85
C LEU A 10 66.52 -36.99 -41.85
N LEU A 11 66.09 -35.76 -42.16
CA LEU A 11 65.15 -35.02 -41.34
C LEU A 11 63.77 -35.69 -41.33
N THR A 12 63.27 -36.17 -42.47
CA THR A 12 61.97 -36.87 -42.52
C THR A 12 61.97 -38.23 -41.82
N LEU A 13 63.09 -38.96 -41.84
CA LEU A 13 63.23 -40.22 -41.09
C LEU A 13 63.36 -40.00 -39.58
N TYR A 14 64.04 -38.94 -39.15
CA TYR A 14 64.14 -38.58 -37.74
C TYR A 14 62.81 -38.04 -37.19
N VAL A 15 62.08 -37.26 -37.99
CA VAL A 15 60.75 -36.73 -37.66
C VAL A 15 59.71 -37.85 -37.60
N SER A 16 59.78 -38.89 -38.45
CA SER A 16 58.82 -40.01 -38.42
C SER A 16 59.01 -40.92 -37.20
N GLN A 17 60.25 -41.17 -36.76
CA GLN A 17 60.53 -41.96 -35.57
C GLN A 17 60.03 -41.29 -34.29
N TYR A 18 60.16 -39.95 -34.20
CA TYR A 18 59.69 -39.16 -33.07
C TYR A 18 58.32 -38.52 -33.29
N GLN A 19 57.58 -38.89 -34.34
CA GLN A 19 56.34 -38.23 -34.74
C GLN A 19 55.29 -38.21 -33.63
N ARG A 20 55.21 -39.27 -32.81
CA ARG A 20 54.33 -39.32 -31.64
C ARG A 20 54.75 -38.34 -30.55
N HIS A 21 56.06 -38.16 -30.33
CA HIS A 21 56.59 -37.20 -29.35
C HIS A 21 56.45 -35.78 -29.86
N ILE A 22 56.72 -35.53 -31.15
CA ILE A 22 56.54 -34.24 -31.81
C ILE A 22 55.07 -33.81 -31.77
N ASN A 23 54.13 -34.71 -32.10
CA ASN A 23 52.71 -34.41 -31.99
C ASN A 23 52.30 -34.11 -30.54
N ARG A 24 52.83 -34.83 -29.54
CA ARG A 24 52.57 -34.52 -28.12
C ARG A 24 53.11 -33.15 -27.73
N VAL A 25 54.32 -32.80 -28.15
CA VAL A 25 54.90 -31.48 -27.89
C VAL A 25 54.07 -30.39 -28.56
N ILE A 26 53.67 -30.57 -29.82
CA ILE A 26 52.80 -29.64 -30.54
C ILE A 26 51.45 -29.49 -29.82
N VAL A 27 50.83 -30.59 -29.39
CA VAL A 27 49.56 -30.55 -28.63
C VAL A 27 49.74 -29.82 -27.30
N VAL A 28 50.82 -30.09 -26.55
CA VAL A 28 51.09 -29.39 -25.28
C VAL A 28 51.30 -27.89 -25.50
N VAL A 29 52.03 -27.51 -26.54
CA VAL A 29 52.22 -26.09 -26.91
C VAL A 29 50.90 -25.45 -27.33
N LEU A 30 50.07 -26.15 -28.11
CA LEU A 30 48.76 -25.66 -28.54
C LEU A 30 47.80 -25.51 -27.35
N VAL A 31 47.82 -26.45 -26.41
CA VAL A 31 47.02 -26.36 -25.16
C VAL A 31 47.48 -25.20 -24.30
N LEU A 32 48.79 -24.98 -24.14
CA LEU A 32 49.32 -23.82 -23.43
C LEU A 32 48.93 -22.49 -24.10
N TYR A 33 48.96 -22.45 -25.43
CA TYR A 33 48.53 -21.28 -26.19
C TYR A 33 47.03 -21.00 -26.01
N LEU A 34 46.18 -22.02 -26.07
CA LEU A 34 44.75 -21.90 -25.80
C LEU A 34 44.46 -21.47 -24.35
N LEU A 35 45.23 -21.97 -23.39
CA LEU A 35 45.11 -21.56 -21.98
C LEU A 35 45.46 -20.07 -21.80
N ALA A 36 46.55 -19.60 -22.41
CA ALA A 36 46.91 -18.18 -22.36
C ALA A 36 45.82 -17.30 -22.99
N LEU A 37 45.26 -17.72 -24.12
CA LEU A 37 44.18 -17.00 -24.81
C LEU A 37 42.88 -16.99 -23.99
N SER A 38 42.58 -18.09 -23.29
CA SER A 38 41.44 -18.17 -22.38
C SER A 38 41.59 -17.28 -21.13
N ALA A 39 42.82 -17.12 -20.62
CA ALA A 39 43.10 -16.25 -19.48
C ALA A 39 42.90 -14.77 -19.84
N ASP A 40 43.30 -14.35 -21.04
CA ASP A 40 43.04 -12.99 -21.54
C ASP A 40 41.53 -12.73 -21.70
N LEU A 41 40.78 -13.73 -22.19
CA LEU A 41 39.32 -13.66 -22.30
C LEU A 41 38.64 -13.57 -20.93
N ILE A 42 39.16 -14.28 -19.92
CA ILE A 42 38.64 -14.24 -18.55
C ILE A 42 38.90 -12.88 -17.90
N TRP A 43 40.07 -12.28 -18.15
CA TRP A 43 40.43 -10.98 -17.60
C TRP A 43 39.61 -9.84 -18.21
N ARG A 44 39.08 -10.04 -19.42
CA ARG A 44 38.20 -9.08 -20.10
C ARG A 44 36.75 -9.11 -19.60
N ILE A 45 36.34 -10.20 -18.93
CA ILE A 45 34.98 -10.40 -18.39
C ILE A 45 34.87 -9.96 -16.92
N ILE A 46 36.00 -9.86 -16.21
CA ILE A 46 36.06 -9.38 -14.83
C ILE A 46 36.36 -7.88 -14.85
N PRO A 47 35.40 -6.99 -14.51
CA PRO A 47 35.67 -5.56 -14.43
C PRO A 47 36.68 -5.29 -13.32
N GLU A 48 37.75 -4.55 -13.63
CA GLU A 48 38.69 -4.08 -12.62
C GLU A 48 37.94 -3.23 -11.58
N PRO A 49 38.17 -3.46 -10.28
CA PRO A 49 37.61 -2.61 -9.25
C PRO A 49 38.28 -1.23 -9.35
N GLN A 50 37.54 -0.23 -9.80
CA GLN A 50 37.94 1.16 -9.60
C GLN A 50 38.09 1.37 -8.09
N PRO A 51 39.27 1.81 -7.59
CA PRO A 51 39.39 2.22 -6.21
C PRO A 51 38.60 3.52 -6.05
N SER A 52 37.32 3.40 -5.67
CA SER A 52 36.54 4.51 -5.18
C SER A 52 37.09 4.90 -3.80
N SER A 53 38.10 5.77 -3.80
CA SER A 53 38.48 6.52 -2.61
C SER A 53 37.38 7.53 -2.29
N GLN A 54 36.34 7.07 -1.60
CA GLN A 54 35.43 7.96 -0.87
C GLN A 54 36.12 8.40 0.42
N ASN A 55 36.63 9.62 0.40
CA ASN A 55 36.99 10.36 1.60
C ASN A 55 35.71 10.61 2.40
N ILE A 56 35.47 9.81 3.44
CA ILE A 56 34.51 10.13 4.49
C ILE A 56 35.29 10.90 5.56
N SER A 57 35.19 12.23 5.52
CA SER A 57 35.46 13.06 6.68
C SER A 57 34.21 13.08 7.55
N GLU A 58 34.09 12.12 8.46
CA GLU A 58 33.23 12.27 9.64
C GLU A 58 34.11 12.30 10.88
N GLN A 59 34.23 13.53 11.37
CA GLN A 59 34.83 13.89 12.63
C GLN A 59 33.90 13.45 13.77
N ASN A 60 34.51 12.80 14.76
CA ASN A 60 34.11 12.72 16.17
C ASN A 60 33.33 11.46 16.61
N GLY A 61 33.98 10.68 17.49
CA GLY A 61 33.33 9.61 18.25
C GLY A 61 34.27 8.49 18.71
N ASN A 62 35.14 8.75 19.68
CA ASN A 62 35.93 7.72 20.37
C ASN A 62 35.06 6.56 20.91
N ARG A 63 35.29 5.32 20.46
CA ARG A 63 35.24 4.09 21.31
C ARG A 63 35.80 2.84 20.61
N PRO A 64 36.40 1.90 21.36
CA PRO A 64 37.29 0.88 20.82
C PRO A 64 36.55 -0.37 20.30
N SER A 65 37.25 -1.05 19.39
CA SER A 65 36.83 -2.20 18.61
C SER A 65 36.70 -3.51 19.40
N VAL A 66 35.62 -4.24 19.15
CA VAL A 66 35.54 -5.69 19.41
C VAL A 66 35.62 -6.40 18.06
N LYS A 67 36.76 -7.05 17.80
CA LYS A 67 36.95 -7.98 16.69
C LYS A 67 36.24 -9.30 17.00
N ALA A 68 35.14 -9.57 16.33
CA ALA A 68 34.60 -10.93 16.17
C ALA A 68 34.18 -11.09 14.69
N GLY A 69 34.63 -12.17 14.06
CA GLY A 69 34.64 -12.36 12.62
C GLY A 69 33.26 -12.29 11.97
N SER A 70 33.04 -11.25 11.16
CA SER A 70 31.83 -11.05 10.34
C SER A 70 32.14 -11.10 8.84
N THR A 71 33.22 -11.78 8.44
CA THR A 71 33.64 -11.85 7.02
C THR A 71 32.75 -12.78 6.19
N SER A 72 32.08 -13.75 6.82
CA SER A 72 31.18 -14.69 6.12
C SER A 72 29.79 -14.12 5.86
N SER A 73 29.23 -13.34 6.80
CA SER A 73 27.88 -12.78 6.66
C SER A 73 27.79 -11.75 5.53
N SER A 74 28.81 -10.90 5.36
CA SER A 74 28.85 -9.92 4.28
C SER A 74 29.08 -10.56 2.90
N ALA A 75 29.81 -11.67 2.83
CA ALA A 75 29.99 -12.44 1.61
C ALA A 75 28.69 -13.15 1.19
N ILE A 76 27.98 -13.78 2.14
CA ILE A 76 26.70 -14.45 1.89
C ILE A 76 25.64 -13.46 1.44
N LEU A 77 25.56 -12.28 2.07
CA LEU A 77 24.60 -11.24 1.68
C LEU A 77 24.86 -10.70 0.27
N ARG A 78 26.13 -10.54 -0.14
CA ARG A 78 26.48 -10.14 -1.53
C ARG A 78 26.12 -11.22 -2.54
N SER A 79 26.36 -12.49 -2.21
CA SER A 79 25.95 -13.60 -3.08
C SER A 79 24.43 -13.66 -3.22
N LEU A 80 23.68 -13.48 -2.13
CA LEU A 80 22.21 -13.49 -2.18
C LEU A 80 21.64 -12.28 -2.95
N GLN A 81 22.26 -11.11 -2.87
CA GLN A 81 21.87 -9.94 -3.68
C GLN A 81 22.13 -10.14 -5.18
N GLN A 82 23.19 -10.86 -5.56
CA GLN A 82 23.51 -11.14 -6.97
C GLN A 82 22.57 -12.15 -7.64
N LEU A 83 21.83 -12.93 -6.85
CA LEU A 83 20.91 -13.92 -7.42
C LEU A 83 19.60 -13.30 -7.90
N ASN A 84 19.38 -11.98 -7.76
CA ASN A 84 18.17 -11.25 -8.18
C ASN A 84 16.90 -12.07 -7.92
N LEU A 85 16.80 -12.70 -6.74
CA LEU A 85 15.78 -13.69 -6.36
C LEU A 85 14.35 -13.15 -6.42
N PHE A 86 14.21 -11.84 -6.56
CA PHE A 86 12.96 -11.10 -6.58
C PHE A 86 12.76 -10.33 -7.89
N GLY A 87 13.58 -10.59 -8.92
CA GLY A 87 13.56 -9.91 -10.21
C GLY A 87 14.51 -8.70 -10.29
N ASP A 88 14.91 -8.34 -11.51
CA ASP A 88 15.60 -7.09 -11.78
C ASP A 88 14.62 -5.93 -11.56
N ALA A 89 15.01 -4.93 -10.78
CA ALA A 89 14.29 -3.67 -10.77
C ALA A 89 14.37 -3.09 -12.18
N VAL A 90 13.28 -3.19 -12.93
CA VAL A 90 13.10 -2.42 -14.17
C VAL A 90 13.25 -0.96 -13.74
N GLN A 91 14.40 -0.37 -14.04
CA GLN A 91 14.54 1.09 -14.04
C GLN A 91 13.64 1.58 -15.16
N VAL A 92 12.37 1.79 -14.83
CA VAL A 92 11.58 2.78 -15.53
C VAL A 92 12.32 4.07 -15.29
N GLU A 93 12.87 4.63 -16.36
CA GLU A 93 13.38 5.99 -16.37
C GLU A 93 12.16 6.88 -16.10
N VAL A 94 11.87 7.06 -14.80
CA VAL A 94 10.93 8.05 -14.31
C VAL A 94 11.57 9.36 -14.68
N GLN A 95 11.14 9.93 -15.81
CA GLN A 95 11.30 11.37 -16.05
C GLN A 95 10.86 12.04 -14.75
N GLU A 96 11.77 12.81 -14.15
CA GLU A 96 11.51 13.59 -12.95
C GLU A 96 10.25 14.42 -13.18
N GLN A 97 9.11 13.86 -12.78
CA GLN A 97 7.87 14.56 -12.69
C GLN A 97 7.99 15.24 -11.34
N ASP A 98 8.28 16.56 -11.39
CA ASP A 98 8.37 17.42 -10.22
C ASP A 98 7.38 16.93 -9.16
N VAL A 99 7.92 16.39 -8.07
CA VAL A 99 7.16 16.11 -6.85
C VAL A 99 6.75 17.49 -6.34
N VAL A 100 5.63 17.99 -6.83
CA VAL A 100 4.97 19.21 -6.35
C VAL A 100 4.54 18.89 -4.93
N GLN A 101 5.44 19.15 -3.99
CA GLN A 101 5.31 18.66 -2.63
C GLN A 101 4.29 19.45 -1.81
N ASP A 102 3.74 20.57 -2.32
CA ASP A 102 2.62 21.28 -1.70
C ASP A 102 1.84 22.09 -2.75
N ALA A 103 0.88 21.46 -3.43
CA ALA A 103 -0.10 22.21 -4.21
C ALA A 103 -1.05 22.98 -3.25
N PRO A 104 -1.34 24.26 -3.50
CA PRO A 104 -2.24 25.05 -2.65
C PRO A 104 -3.66 24.45 -2.64
N GLU A 105 -4.41 24.69 -1.56
CA GLU A 105 -5.80 24.24 -1.47
C GLU A 105 -6.65 24.77 -2.64
N THR A 106 -7.58 23.95 -3.11
CA THR A 106 -8.44 24.29 -4.24
C THR A 106 -9.41 25.42 -3.88
N SER A 107 -9.65 26.29 -4.86
CA SER A 107 -10.67 27.34 -4.77
C SER A 107 -12.02 26.92 -5.36
N LEU A 108 -12.12 25.67 -5.86
CA LEU A 108 -13.35 25.14 -6.42
C LEU A 108 -14.29 24.71 -5.30
N ASN A 109 -15.59 24.95 -5.50
CA ASN A 109 -16.65 24.49 -4.59
C ASN A 109 -16.91 22.99 -4.82
N LEU A 110 -15.94 22.17 -4.46
CA LEU A 110 -15.98 20.72 -4.50
C LEU A 110 -15.85 20.17 -3.08
N VAL A 111 -16.42 19.01 -2.85
CA VAL A 111 -16.28 18.30 -1.58
C VAL A 111 -15.79 16.89 -1.90
N LEU A 112 -14.69 16.48 -1.27
CA LEU A 112 -14.19 15.11 -1.42
C LEU A 112 -14.86 14.24 -0.37
N ALA A 113 -15.76 13.36 -0.79
CA ALA A 113 -16.53 12.49 0.09
C ALA A 113 -15.81 11.18 0.41
N GLY A 114 -14.89 10.72 -0.46
CA GLY A 114 -14.16 9.48 -0.26
C GLY A 114 -12.96 9.32 -1.19
N VAL A 115 -11.97 8.54 -0.77
CA VAL A 115 -10.80 8.15 -1.57
C VAL A 115 -10.51 6.67 -1.40
N VAL A 116 -10.13 6.03 -2.49
CA VAL A 116 -9.57 4.68 -2.53
C VAL A 116 -8.16 4.81 -3.09
N ALA A 117 -7.19 4.93 -2.18
CA ALA A 117 -5.78 4.99 -2.55
C ALA A 117 -5.29 3.59 -2.96
N SER A 118 -4.63 3.50 -4.12
CA SER A 118 -3.98 2.29 -4.60
C SER A 118 -2.46 2.40 -4.41
N SER A 119 -1.77 1.26 -4.24
CA SER A 119 -0.30 1.21 -4.19
C SER A 119 0.34 1.68 -5.50
N SER A 120 -0.42 1.63 -6.60
CA SER A 120 -0.03 2.13 -7.90
C SER A 120 -0.77 3.46 -8.14
N PRO A 121 -0.05 4.60 -8.30
CA PRO A 121 -0.65 5.94 -8.37
C PRO A 121 -1.72 6.13 -9.45
N GLU A 122 -1.70 5.30 -10.50
CA GLU A 122 -2.62 5.37 -11.64
C GLU A 122 -4.01 4.74 -11.36
N PHE A 123 -4.12 3.86 -10.35
CA PHE A 123 -5.36 3.11 -10.06
C PHE A 123 -6.13 3.66 -8.86
N GLY A 124 -5.85 4.89 -8.44
CA GLY A 124 -6.61 5.55 -7.37
C GLY A 124 -7.99 6.01 -7.85
N ALA A 125 -8.99 5.94 -6.97
CA ALA A 125 -10.34 6.45 -7.23
C ALA A 125 -10.79 7.41 -6.14
N ALA A 126 -11.60 8.40 -6.49
CA ALA A 126 -12.12 9.40 -5.57
C ALA A 126 -13.61 9.64 -5.81
N ILE A 127 -14.37 9.82 -4.72
CA ILE A 127 -15.78 10.23 -4.76
C ILE A 127 -15.81 11.73 -4.50
N ILE A 128 -16.18 12.51 -5.52
CA ILE A 128 -16.19 13.97 -5.45
C ILE A 128 -17.62 14.44 -5.65
N GLU A 129 -18.06 15.30 -4.74
CA GLU A 129 -19.33 16.01 -4.84
C GLU A 129 -19.14 17.36 -5.54
N SER A 130 -19.98 17.60 -6.54
CA SER A 130 -20.06 18.86 -7.27
C SER A 130 -21.52 19.32 -7.27
N LYS A 131 -21.78 20.45 -6.61
CA LYS A 131 -23.12 21.08 -6.53
C LYS A 131 -24.23 20.15 -6.00
N GLY A 132 -23.91 19.28 -5.04
CA GLY A 132 -24.89 18.37 -4.41
C GLY A 132 -25.05 17.02 -5.11
N THR A 133 -24.28 16.73 -6.17
CA THR A 133 -24.27 15.43 -6.83
C THR A 133 -22.88 14.79 -6.70
N GLN A 134 -22.84 13.54 -6.24
CA GLN A 134 -21.61 12.77 -6.05
C GLN A 134 -21.33 11.87 -7.24
N TYR A 135 -20.07 11.84 -7.67
CA TYR A 135 -19.59 10.96 -8.74
C TYR A 135 -18.24 10.36 -8.35
N THR A 136 -17.95 9.19 -8.92
CA THR A 136 -16.66 8.51 -8.76
C THR A 136 -15.77 8.82 -9.96
N TYR A 137 -14.54 9.24 -9.69
CA TYR A 137 -13.53 9.60 -10.67
C TYR A 137 -12.26 8.78 -10.46
N GLY A 138 -11.67 8.30 -11.56
CA GLY A 138 -10.32 7.73 -11.59
C GLY A 138 -9.26 8.79 -11.91
N VAL A 139 -7.99 8.44 -11.68
CA VAL A 139 -6.87 9.30 -12.07
C VAL A 139 -6.88 9.52 -13.59
N GLY A 140 -6.90 10.79 -13.99
CA GLY A 140 -7.02 11.24 -15.37
C GLY A 140 -8.42 11.69 -15.79
N ASP A 141 -9.46 11.45 -14.97
CA ASP A 141 -10.84 11.82 -15.32
C ASP A 141 -11.12 13.31 -15.08
N ASP A 142 -12.01 13.86 -15.92
CA ASP A 142 -12.51 15.23 -15.78
C ASP A 142 -13.66 15.30 -14.76
N ILE A 143 -13.58 16.27 -13.84
CA ILE A 143 -14.54 16.44 -12.76
C ILE A 143 -15.76 17.22 -13.26
N GLU A 144 -16.93 16.60 -13.17
CA GLU A 144 -18.18 17.15 -13.69
C GLU A 144 -18.53 18.50 -13.06
N GLY A 145 -18.98 19.42 -13.92
CA GLY A 145 -19.32 20.78 -13.53
C GLY A 145 -18.12 21.71 -13.32
N THR A 146 -16.89 21.24 -13.55
CA THR A 146 -15.66 22.05 -13.52
C THR A 146 -14.78 21.82 -14.76
N LYS A 147 -13.63 22.50 -14.85
CA LYS A 147 -12.58 22.22 -15.85
C LYS A 147 -11.36 21.58 -15.19
N ALA A 148 -11.56 20.90 -14.07
CA ALA A 148 -10.50 20.27 -13.32
C ALA A 148 -10.41 18.79 -13.67
N THR A 149 -9.19 18.28 -13.79
CA THR A 149 -8.92 16.86 -14.04
C THR A 149 -8.26 16.26 -12.79
N LEU A 150 -8.64 15.04 -12.41
CA LEU A 150 -8.05 14.36 -11.27
C LEU A 150 -6.62 13.90 -11.62
N LYS A 151 -5.59 14.42 -10.95
CA LYS A 151 -4.19 14.10 -11.25
C LYS A 151 -3.64 12.98 -10.37
N GLN A 152 -4.00 12.98 -9.09
CA GLN A 152 -3.49 12.01 -8.13
C GLN A 152 -4.49 11.82 -6.99
N VAL A 153 -4.60 10.60 -6.50
CA VAL A 153 -5.38 10.25 -5.31
C VAL A 153 -4.42 9.83 -4.21
N ASN A 154 -4.50 10.52 -3.07
CA ASN A 154 -3.78 10.19 -1.85
C ASN A 154 -4.79 9.73 -0.78
N THR A 155 -4.28 9.28 0.36
CA THR A 155 -5.10 8.75 1.46
C THR A 155 -5.97 9.83 2.13
N ASP A 156 -5.52 11.08 2.16
CA ASP A 156 -6.15 12.21 2.85
C ASP A 156 -6.63 13.32 1.89
N ARG A 157 -6.20 13.27 0.63
CA ARG A 157 -6.41 14.35 -0.33
C ARG A 157 -6.41 13.84 -1.76
N VAL A 158 -6.93 14.66 -2.66
CA VAL A 158 -6.71 14.50 -4.09
C VAL A 158 -6.02 15.74 -4.66
N ILE A 159 -5.12 15.51 -5.61
CA ILE A 159 -4.52 16.59 -6.41
C ILE A 159 -5.31 16.68 -7.70
N ILE A 160 -5.88 17.84 -7.96
CA ILE A 160 -6.62 18.14 -9.17
C ILE A 160 -5.87 19.18 -9.99
N ARG A 161 -6.00 19.14 -11.30
CA ARG A 161 -5.44 20.12 -12.21
C ARG A 161 -6.53 21.01 -12.77
N ASN A 162 -6.58 22.25 -12.33
CA ASN A 162 -7.55 23.25 -12.78
C ASN A 162 -6.85 24.30 -13.65
N ARG A 163 -7.22 24.37 -14.95
CA ARG A 163 -6.62 25.32 -15.91
C ARG A 163 -5.07 25.31 -15.92
N GLY A 164 -4.47 24.13 -15.75
CA GLY A 164 -3.01 23.95 -15.76
C GLY A 164 -2.31 24.25 -14.43
N ARG A 165 -3.06 24.56 -13.35
CA ARG A 165 -2.53 24.66 -11.99
C ARG A 165 -2.94 23.44 -11.19
N ASP A 166 -1.99 22.85 -10.47
CA ASP A 166 -2.27 21.77 -9.54
C ASP A 166 -2.79 22.39 -8.23
N GLU A 167 -3.92 21.89 -7.76
CA GLU A 167 -4.63 22.31 -6.57
C GLU A 167 -4.97 21.08 -5.73
N THR A 168 -5.08 21.26 -4.42
CA THR A 168 -5.33 20.17 -3.49
C THR A 168 -6.75 20.25 -2.94
N LEU A 169 -7.51 19.15 -3.02
CA LEU A 169 -8.82 19.00 -2.38
C LEU A 169 -8.70 17.98 -1.24
N MET A 170 -8.95 18.43 -0.01
CA MET A 170 -8.91 17.60 1.21
C MET A 170 -10.17 16.74 1.34
N LEU A 171 -10.04 15.55 1.95
CA LEU A 171 -11.17 14.69 2.29
C LEU A 171 -12.02 15.34 3.39
N GLU A 172 -13.35 15.34 3.22
CA GLU A 172 -14.27 15.89 4.20
C GLU A 172 -14.32 15.01 5.47
N GLY A 173 -14.21 15.62 6.65
CA GLY A 173 -14.31 14.91 7.94
C GLY A 173 -12.98 14.50 8.59
N ILE A 174 -11.83 14.82 7.98
CA ILE A 174 -10.53 14.81 8.66
C ILE A 174 -10.17 16.24 9.09
N ASP A 175 -10.42 16.55 10.36
CA ASP A 175 -10.05 17.83 10.98
C ASP A 175 -8.52 17.94 11.13
N PHE A 176 -7.83 18.50 10.12
CA PHE A 176 -6.41 18.85 10.21
C PHE A 176 -6.18 20.35 10.41
N ASP A 177 -6.92 20.95 11.34
CA ASP A 177 -6.65 22.33 11.79
C ASP A 177 -5.40 22.45 12.70
N ASN A 178 -4.65 21.37 12.95
CA ASN A 178 -3.63 21.34 14.00
C ASN A 178 -2.17 21.05 13.59
N GLU A 179 -1.84 20.66 12.34
CA GLU A 179 -0.45 20.26 12.03
C GLU A 179 0.39 21.33 11.29
N ASN A 180 -0.21 22.38 10.71
CA ASN A 180 0.55 23.38 9.91
C ASN A 180 0.43 24.85 10.38
N ARG A 181 0.16 25.08 11.66
CA ARG A 181 0.17 26.44 12.25
C ARG A 181 1.50 26.86 12.90
N ASN A 182 2.58 26.09 12.70
CA ASN A 182 3.91 26.47 13.17
C ASN A 182 4.69 27.30 12.12
N GLY A 183 4.08 28.39 11.67
CA GLY A 183 4.78 29.49 11.01
C GLY A 183 5.01 30.64 12.02
N PRO A 184 6.24 31.16 12.19
CA PRO A 184 6.54 32.13 13.23
C PRO A 184 5.88 33.48 12.93
N ARG A 185 4.76 33.77 13.61
CA ARG A 185 4.16 35.11 13.61
C ARG A 185 4.64 35.86 14.85
N THR A 186 5.57 36.76 14.59
CA THR A 186 5.90 37.92 15.40
C THR A 186 4.64 38.60 15.92
N ARG A 187 4.61 38.81 17.24
CA ARG A 187 3.68 39.71 17.91
C ARG A 187 3.92 41.11 17.38
N ASP A 188 2.94 41.67 16.69
CA ASP A 188 2.77 43.11 16.67
C ASP A 188 1.32 43.48 16.98
N THR A 189 1.26 44.50 17.83
CA THR A 189 0.15 45.11 18.53
C THR A 189 -0.97 45.62 17.63
N VAL A 190 -2.22 45.36 18.01
CA VAL A 190 -3.33 46.31 17.81
C VAL A 190 -4.22 46.33 19.05
N GLN A 191 -4.14 47.43 19.80
CA GLN A 191 -5.14 47.88 20.76
C GLN A 191 -6.35 48.43 20.00
N ALA A 192 -7.56 48.12 20.47
CA ALA A 192 -8.73 48.95 20.23
C ALA A 192 -9.67 48.94 21.46
N PRO A 193 -10.39 50.05 21.73
CA PRO A 193 -10.76 50.46 23.09
C PRO A 193 -12.06 49.86 23.64
N VAL A 194 -12.08 49.74 24.96
CA VAL A 194 -13.22 49.34 25.80
C VAL A 194 -14.16 50.53 26.02
N GLU A 195 -15.46 50.34 25.77
CA GLU A 195 -16.52 51.20 26.30
C GLU A 195 -17.58 50.36 27.06
N PRO A 196 -18.00 50.75 28.28
CA PRO A 196 -18.81 49.90 29.15
C PRO A 196 -20.32 50.18 29.02
N ARG A 197 -21.15 49.12 28.90
CA ARG A 197 -22.61 49.21 29.10
C ARG A 197 -23.09 48.37 30.29
N LYS A 198 -23.91 49.04 31.12
CA LYS A 198 -24.51 48.60 32.39
C LYS A 198 -25.54 47.47 32.22
N PRO A 199 -25.88 46.72 33.29
CA PRO A 199 -26.84 45.63 33.25
C PRO A 199 -28.27 46.14 33.45
N ASN A 200 -29.25 45.54 32.77
CA ASN A 200 -30.64 45.64 33.20
C ASN A 200 -31.39 44.31 33.06
N ARG A 201 -32.30 44.09 34.01
CA ARG A 201 -32.85 42.83 34.47
C ARG A 201 -34.36 42.83 34.21
N SER A 202 -34.87 41.88 33.41
CA SER A 202 -36.29 41.48 33.47
C SER A 202 -36.55 40.19 32.68
N LYS A 203 -37.09 39.19 33.39
CA LYS A 203 -37.62 37.88 32.90
C LYS A 203 -39.04 38.07 32.30
N PRO A 204 -39.80 37.00 31.97
CA PRO A 204 -39.51 35.80 31.17
C PRO A 204 -40.56 35.60 30.05
N ASN A 205 -40.29 34.80 29.00
CA ASN A 205 -41.37 34.10 28.31
C ASN A 205 -40.93 32.80 27.62
N LYS A 206 -41.89 31.87 27.61
CA LYS A 206 -41.85 30.47 27.18
C LYS A 206 -41.33 30.26 25.76
N ALA A 207 -40.49 29.22 25.57
CA ALA A 207 -40.66 28.18 24.54
C ALA A 207 -39.52 27.16 24.59
N SER A 208 -39.88 25.89 24.38
CA SER A 208 -39.05 24.77 23.91
C SER A 208 -37.80 24.38 24.72
N LYS A 209 -37.95 23.36 25.56
CA LYS A 209 -36.84 22.59 26.14
C LYS A 209 -36.62 21.35 25.27
N LEU A 210 -35.80 21.46 24.22
CA LEU A 210 -35.02 20.33 23.73
C LEU A 210 -33.62 20.48 24.36
N ALA A 211 -33.19 19.43 25.06
CA ALA A 211 -31.90 19.39 25.73
C ALA A 211 -30.76 19.08 24.74
N PRO A 212 -29.52 19.53 25.05
CA PRO A 212 -28.35 19.37 24.20
C PRO A 212 -27.63 18.02 24.40
N VAL A 213 -26.86 17.68 23.36
CA VAL A 213 -25.86 16.62 23.23
C VAL A 213 -24.79 16.68 24.33
N SER A 214 -24.40 15.51 24.87
CA SER A 214 -23.00 15.03 25.05
C SER A 214 -22.91 14.03 26.21
N LYS A 215 -22.56 12.78 25.89
CA LYS A 215 -21.63 11.95 26.67
C LYS A 215 -21.17 10.78 25.81
N THR A 216 -19.96 10.91 25.30
CA THR A 216 -19.11 9.84 24.80
C THR A 216 -18.86 8.87 25.96
N GLU A 217 -19.60 7.78 26.03
CA GLU A 217 -19.26 6.65 26.88
C GLU A 217 -18.89 5.49 25.97
N LYS A 218 -17.59 5.17 25.97
CA LYS A 218 -17.05 3.91 25.42
C LYS A 218 -17.88 2.76 26.00
N PRO A 219 -18.45 1.84 25.20
CA PRO A 219 -19.21 0.73 25.74
C PRO A 219 -18.25 -0.16 26.53
N ARG A 220 -18.43 -0.24 27.84
CA ARG A 220 -17.78 -1.28 28.64
C ARG A 220 -18.46 -2.59 28.27
N LEU A 221 -17.70 -3.51 27.66
CA LEU A 221 -18.13 -4.86 27.35
C LEU A 221 -18.71 -5.51 28.62
N SER A 222 -19.96 -5.98 28.54
CA SER A 222 -20.60 -6.73 29.62
C SER A 222 -20.12 -8.18 29.60
N GLN A 223 -20.03 -8.83 30.76
CA GLN A 223 -19.66 -10.26 30.84
C GLN A 223 -20.56 -11.18 30.00
N GLU A 224 -21.77 -10.71 29.68
CA GLU A 224 -22.72 -11.39 28.81
C GLU A 224 -22.29 -11.40 27.34
N SER A 225 -21.70 -10.30 26.84
CA SER A 225 -21.11 -10.25 25.49
C SER A 225 -19.91 -11.19 25.34
N ILE A 226 -19.11 -11.38 26.39
CA ILE A 226 -17.94 -12.28 26.37
C ILE A 226 -18.39 -13.74 26.30
N ALA A 227 -19.47 -14.09 27.02
CA ALA A 227 -20.04 -15.44 27.00
C ALA A 227 -20.77 -15.77 25.69
N ALA A 228 -21.42 -14.77 25.08
CA ALA A 228 -22.02 -14.86 23.75
C ALA A 228 -20.94 -15.11 22.67
N THR A 229 -19.85 -14.37 22.75
CA THR A 229 -18.66 -14.52 21.89
C THR A 229 -17.99 -15.90 22.00
N GLN A 230 -18.04 -16.55 23.15
CA GLN A 230 -17.41 -17.85 23.35
C GLN A 230 -18.24 -19.02 22.78
N LYS A 231 -19.56 -18.85 22.66
CA LYS A 231 -20.46 -19.86 22.06
C LYS A 231 -20.40 -19.87 20.53
N LEU A 232 -19.99 -18.75 19.92
CA LEU A 232 -19.72 -18.61 18.48
C LEU A 232 -18.56 -19.48 17.96
N ARG A 233 -17.71 -19.92 18.87
CA ARG A 233 -16.40 -20.44 18.52
C ARG A 233 -16.36 -21.98 18.46
N GLY A 234 -17.32 -22.65 19.09
CA GLY A 234 -17.37 -24.12 19.17
C GLY A 234 -18.04 -24.83 17.99
N SER A 235 -18.70 -24.10 17.07
CA SER A 235 -19.42 -24.69 15.94
C SER A 235 -19.57 -23.67 14.82
N PRO A 236 -19.17 -23.96 13.56
CA PRO A 236 -19.44 -23.08 12.40
C PRO A 236 -20.93 -22.81 12.16
N ASP A 237 -21.81 -23.66 12.70
CA ASP A 237 -23.28 -23.47 12.77
C ASP A 237 -23.73 -22.39 13.76
N SER A 238 -22.82 -21.71 14.45
CA SER A 238 -23.18 -20.71 15.46
C SER A 238 -23.23 -19.30 14.91
N PHE A 239 -22.60 -18.94 13.78
CA PHE A 239 -22.74 -17.58 13.21
C PHE A 239 -24.21 -17.25 12.87
N ILE A 240 -24.95 -18.25 12.38
CA ILE A 240 -26.40 -18.18 12.15
C ILE A 240 -27.23 -18.04 13.45
N ASP A 241 -26.66 -18.35 14.61
CA ASP A 241 -27.31 -18.10 15.90
C ASP A 241 -27.30 -16.62 16.28
N PHE A 242 -26.41 -15.79 15.70
CA PHE A 242 -26.31 -14.35 16.03
C PHE A 242 -26.82 -13.47 14.91
N ILE A 243 -26.57 -13.85 13.65
CA ILE A 243 -27.01 -13.10 12.47
C ILE A 243 -27.69 -14.08 11.51
N SER A 244 -29.01 -13.92 11.35
CA SER A 244 -29.77 -14.65 10.33
C SER A 244 -29.60 -13.96 8.98
N ILE A 245 -29.26 -14.72 7.96
CA ILE A 245 -29.02 -14.22 6.61
C ILE A 245 -30.01 -14.87 5.63
N ALA A 246 -30.63 -14.07 4.77
CA ALA A 246 -31.51 -14.56 3.71
C ALA A 246 -31.22 -13.85 2.37
N PRO A 247 -31.22 -14.56 1.23
CA PRO A 247 -31.02 -13.93 -0.07
C PRO A 247 -32.17 -12.96 -0.37
N GLN A 248 -31.84 -11.74 -0.76
CA GLN A 248 -32.79 -10.76 -1.26
C GLN A 248 -32.71 -10.75 -2.79
N ARG A 249 -33.82 -11.05 -3.45
CA ARG A 249 -33.91 -11.08 -4.92
C ARG A 249 -34.83 -9.98 -5.43
N GLU A 250 -34.47 -9.43 -6.57
CA GLU A 250 -35.27 -8.49 -7.34
C GLU A 250 -35.21 -8.91 -8.80
N ASN A 251 -36.35 -8.98 -9.49
CA ASN A 251 -36.42 -9.41 -10.90
C ASN A 251 -35.67 -10.73 -11.21
N ASN A 252 -35.74 -11.70 -10.28
CA ASN A 252 -35.07 -13.00 -10.36
C ASN A 252 -33.54 -12.97 -10.28
N THR A 253 -32.94 -11.83 -9.93
CA THR A 253 -31.51 -11.64 -9.69
C THR A 253 -31.26 -11.41 -8.20
N THR A 254 -30.19 -12.00 -7.65
CA THR A 254 -29.79 -11.76 -6.25
C THR A 254 -29.22 -10.35 -6.14
N VAL A 255 -29.91 -9.48 -5.41
CA VAL A 255 -29.47 -8.11 -5.17
C VAL A 255 -28.71 -7.97 -3.85
N GLY A 256 -28.51 -9.06 -3.11
CA GLY A 256 -27.70 -9.11 -1.90
C GLY A 256 -28.28 -10.03 -0.84
N TYR A 257 -27.80 -9.88 0.38
CA TYR A 257 -28.19 -10.73 1.50
C TYR A 257 -28.77 -9.91 2.65
N ARG A 258 -30.06 -10.09 2.94
CA ARG A 258 -30.73 -9.43 4.05
C ARG A 258 -30.29 -10.05 5.37
N VAL A 259 -29.93 -9.19 6.32
CA VAL A 259 -29.60 -9.61 7.69
C VAL A 259 -30.73 -9.34 8.66
N SER A 260 -30.82 -10.19 9.67
CA SER A 260 -31.76 -10.08 10.79
C SER A 260 -31.10 -10.60 12.06
N PRO A 261 -31.55 -10.15 13.24
CA PRO A 261 -31.05 -10.69 14.50
C PRO A 261 -31.33 -12.19 14.58
N GLY A 262 -30.32 -12.95 15.01
CA GLY A 262 -30.44 -14.37 15.31
C GLY A 262 -31.08 -14.63 16.68
N LYS A 263 -30.80 -15.82 17.25
CA LYS A 263 -31.19 -16.19 18.61
C LYS A 263 -30.50 -15.35 19.68
N ASP A 264 -29.24 -14.96 19.45
CA ASP A 264 -28.47 -14.07 20.31
C ASP A 264 -28.06 -12.80 19.53
N PRO A 265 -28.79 -11.69 19.67
CA PRO A 265 -28.55 -10.49 18.88
C PRO A 265 -27.35 -9.65 19.40
N ALA A 266 -26.55 -10.14 20.35
CA ALA A 266 -25.46 -9.36 20.93
C ALA A 266 -24.47 -8.83 19.87
N LEU A 267 -24.01 -9.70 18.96
CA LEU A 267 -23.13 -9.28 17.85
C LEU A 267 -23.85 -8.40 16.84
N PHE A 268 -25.10 -8.73 16.51
CA PHE A 268 -25.91 -7.96 15.57
C PHE A 268 -26.01 -6.49 16.01
N ASN A 269 -26.24 -6.26 17.31
CA ASN A 269 -26.31 -4.93 17.89
C ASN A 269 -24.91 -4.28 18.04
N ALA A 270 -23.88 -5.06 18.40
CA ALA A 270 -22.52 -4.56 18.60
C ALA A 270 -21.90 -3.99 17.31
N VAL A 271 -22.14 -4.63 16.16
CA VAL A 271 -21.71 -4.15 14.84
C VAL A 271 -22.56 -2.96 14.36
N GLY A 272 -23.69 -2.68 15.00
CA GLY A 272 -24.60 -1.62 14.60
C GLY A 272 -25.50 -2.00 13.41
N LEU A 273 -25.66 -3.30 13.15
CA LEU A 273 -26.64 -3.79 12.18
C LEU A 273 -28.06 -3.52 12.65
N LYS A 274 -28.95 -3.29 11.69
CA LYS A 274 -30.38 -3.08 11.90
C LYS A 274 -31.15 -4.08 11.07
N ARG A 275 -32.31 -4.48 11.59
CA ARG A 275 -33.17 -5.45 10.91
C ARG A 275 -33.55 -4.88 9.54
N GLY A 276 -33.33 -5.68 8.50
CA GLY A 276 -33.64 -5.29 7.13
C GLY A 276 -32.49 -4.66 6.36
N ASP A 277 -31.30 -4.51 6.97
CA ASP A 277 -30.09 -4.19 6.23
C ASP A 277 -29.79 -5.27 5.18
N VAL A 278 -29.26 -4.86 4.03
CA VAL A 278 -28.92 -5.76 2.92
C VAL A 278 -27.43 -5.66 2.64
N ILE A 279 -26.69 -6.73 2.89
CA ILE A 279 -25.27 -6.81 2.53
C ILE A 279 -25.13 -6.85 1.01
N LYS A 280 -24.32 -5.93 0.49
CA LYS A 280 -23.95 -5.79 -0.92
C LYS A 280 -22.51 -6.20 -1.17
N GLN A 281 -21.62 -5.98 -0.20
CA GLN A 281 -20.21 -6.42 -0.29
C GLN A 281 -19.67 -6.91 1.04
N ILE A 282 -18.66 -7.78 0.96
CA ILE A 282 -17.89 -8.29 2.10
C ILE A 282 -16.41 -8.17 1.74
N ASN A 283 -15.63 -7.39 2.51
CA ASN A 283 -14.22 -7.10 2.21
C ASN A 283 -13.99 -6.65 0.75
N GLY A 284 -14.89 -5.80 0.23
CA GLY A 284 -14.86 -5.31 -1.15
C GLY A 284 -15.37 -6.29 -2.21
N LEU A 285 -15.66 -7.54 -1.87
CA LEU A 285 -16.20 -8.54 -2.79
C LEU A 285 -17.72 -8.39 -2.91
N ASP A 286 -18.23 -8.31 -4.12
CA ASP A 286 -19.64 -8.13 -4.42
C ASP A 286 -20.42 -9.44 -4.22
N VAL A 287 -21.36 -9.44 -3.26
CA VAL A 287 -22.18 -10.63 -2.98
C VAL A 287 -23.42 -10.74 -3.89
N THR A 288 -23.57 -9.85 -4.86
CA THR A 288 -24.56 -9.98 -5.94
C THR A 288 -24.05 -10.83 -7.10
N ASP A 289 -22.73 -10.92 -7.29
CA ASP A 289 -22.11 -11.85 -8.23
C ASP A 289 -21.92 -13.23 -7.57
N PRO A 290 -22.48 -14.32 -8.14
CA PRO A 290 -22.33 -15.68 -7.61
C PRO A 290 -20.87 -16.12 -7.43
N SER A 291 -19.95 -15.69 -8.31
CA SER A 291 -18.54 -16.10 -8.28
C SER A 291 -17.82 -15.45 -7.11
N GLN A 292 -18.00 -14.13 -6.95
CA GLN A 292 -17.42 -13.38 -5.83
C GLN A 292 -18.08 -13.71 -4.50
N THR A 293 -19.36 -14.12 -4.50
CA THR A 293 -20.05 -14.60 -3.29
C THR A 293 -19.34 -15.82 -2.68
N ILE A 294 -18.88 -16.76 -3.51
CA ILE A 294 -18.16 -17.96 -3.03
C ILE A 294 -16.83 -17.56 -2.39
N GLU A 295 -16.13 -16.61 -3.01
CA GLU A 295 -14.87 -16.07 -2.48
C GLU A 295 -15.08 -15.31 -1.17
N ALA A 296 -16.08 -14.43 -1.13
CA ALA A 296 -16.48 -13.67 0.06
C ALA A 296 -16.78 -14.58 1.25
N LEU A 297 -17.47 -15.70 1.01
CA LEU A 297 -17.75 -16.68 2.05
C LEU A 297 -16.48 -17.43 2.53
N GLY A 298 -15.52 -17.62 1.63
CA GLY A 298 -14.19 -18.14 1.98
C GLY A 298 -13.40 -17.19 2.88
N VAL A 299 -13.44 -15.88 2.57
CA VAL A 299 -12.82 -14.81 3.36
C VAL A 299 -13.48 -14.71 4.74
N LEU A 300 -14.81 -14.72 4.79
CA LEU A 300 -15.59 -14.67 6.04
C LEU A 300 -15.18 -15.75 7.04
N ARG A 301 -14.80 -16.94 6.55
CA ARG A 301 -14.42 -18.09 7.39
C ARG A 301 -13.00 -18.02 7.95
N LYS A 302 -12.14 -17.16 7.40
CA LYS A 302 -10.69 -17.10 7.71
C LYS A 302 -10.25 -15.77 8.26
N ALA A 303 -11.00 -14.69 8.00
CA ALA A 303 -10.61 -13.34 8.35
C ALA A 303 -10.95 -13.03 9.81
N ASP A 304 -10.03 -12.35 10.49
CA ASP A 304 -10.24 -11.86 11.86
C ASP A 304 -11.02 -10.53 11.86
N THR A 305 -11.03 -9.83 10.74
CA THR A 305 -11.78 -8.59 10.55
C THR A 305 -12.51 -8.62 9.21
N ILE A 306 -13.77 -8.20 9.24
CA ILE A 306 -14.64 -8.14 8.07
C ILE A 306 -15.21 -6.74 7.95
N GLU A 307 -15.02 -6.14 6.79
CA GLU A 307 -15.76 -4.99 6.32
C GLU A 307 -17.03 -5.45 5.60
N LEU A 308 -18.17 -4.89 6.00
CA LEU A 308 -19.47 -5.15 5.42
C LEU A 308 -20.02 -3.87 4.80
N THR A 309 -20.22 -3.87 3.49
CA THR A 309 -20.97 -2.80 2.82
C THR A 309 -22.43 -3.19 2.76
N ILE A 310 -23.29 -2.46 3.47
CA ILE A 310 -24.73 -2.70 3.55
C ILE A 310 -25.53 -1.58 2.89
N SER A 311 -26.74 -1.90 2.45
CA SER A 311 -27.77 -0.94 2.08
C SER A 311 -28.85 -0.88 3.15
N ARG A 312 -29.11 0.31 3.67
CA ARG A 312 -30.12 0.61 4.69
C ARG A 312 -30.97 1.78 4.23
N LYS A 313 -32.26 1.52 3.96
CA LYS A 313 -33.18 2.54 3.41
C LYS A 313 -32.60 3.27 2.19
N ASP A 314 -31.99 2.50 1.28
CA ASP A 314 -31.35 2.98 0.05
C ASP A 314 -30.05 3.80 0.25
N GLU A 315 -29.55 3.89 1.49
CA GLU A 315 -28.23 4.46 1.81
C GLU A 315 -27.19 3.35 1.99
N THR A 316 -25.98 3.56 1.47
CA THR A 316 -24.86 2.61 1.59
C THR A 316 -24.04 2.93 2.84
N LEU A 317 -23.81 1.95 3.71
CA LEU A 317 -23.04 2.09 4.94
C LEU A 317 -21.96 1.00 5.01
N SER A 318 -20.77 1.36 5.47
CA SER A 318 -19.70 0.41 5.78
C SER A 318 -19.64 0.13 7.28
N LEU A 319 -19.62 -1.14 7.66
CA LEU A 319 -19.54 -1.60 9.05
C LEU A 319 -18.38 -2.58 9.19
N PHE A 320 -17.61 -2.44 10.28
CA PHE A 320 -16.52 -3.36 10.59
C PHE A 320 -16.96 -4.34 11.68
N LEU A 321 -16.76 -5.62 11.41
CA LEU A 321 -16.97 -6.72 12.33
C LEU A 321 -15.63 -7.37 12.62
N GLU A 322 -15.21 -7.32 13.88
CA GLU A 322 -14.05 -8.07 14.36
C GLU A 322 -14.53 -9.46 14.81
N LEU A 323 -14.06 -10.50 14.11
CA LEU A 323 -14.30 -11.89 14.45
C LEU A 323 -13.23 -12.34 15.43
N PRO A 324 -13.59 -12.93 16.57
CA PRO A 324 -12.61 -13.25 17.58
C PRO A 324 -12.07 -14.68 17.36
N GLU A 325 -10.79 -14.79 16.98
CA GLU A 325 -9.91 -15.97 16.85
C GLU A 325 -10.53 -17.33 17.17
N ALA A 326 -10.58 -18.23 16.18
CA ALA A 326 -10.95 -19.63 16.40
C ALA A 326 -9.90 -20.29 17.32
N SER A 327 -10.31 -20.70 18.52
CA SER A 327 -9.43 -21.45 19.42
C SER A 327 -9.29 -22.86 18.87
N ASP A 328 -8.18 -23.14 18.18
CA ASP A 328 -7.76 -24.48 17.83
C ASP A 328 -7.82 -25.35 19.10
N SER A 329 -8.67 -26.38 19.04
CA SER A 329 -8.86 -27.39 20.09
C SER A 329 -8.34 -28.72 19.57
#